data_AF-A0A2E9FLF7-F1
#
_entry.id   AF-A0A2E9FLF7-F1
#
_cell.length_a   1.000
_cell.length_b   1.000
_cell.length_c   1.000
_cell.angle_alpha   90.00
_cell.angle_beta   90.00
_cell.angle_gamma   90.00
#
_symmetry.space_group_name_H-M   'P 1'
#
loop_
_entity.id
_entity.type
_entity.pdbx_description
1 polymer ?
#
loop_
_entity_poly.entity_id
_entity_poly.type
_entity_poly.pdbx_seq_one_letter_code
_entity_poly.pdbx_strand_id
1 'polypeptide(L)'
;MKIISRKEAIEQGLTRYFTGKPCPQGHVAERYTRKSGCVQCDSEGQKHRILVKKGMAEPKPKPVNLRKQAIDRGERYYFTGKPCPRGHVSKRHVTSGCVECWPTYGKTQYERHKDRILEYARKNQHKYREKRKEYDLKNKEYLKQKARERRQKPEVKERDRKRLKEYWLNNKERRREIANRYANSAKGQAKLRVRQLAKRNATPTWVCLESLEVKHKERITMSRLTGVLHHIDHIVPLQGDNVCGLHVPWNLRVITAEHNLSKHNKWSSK
;
A
#
# COMPACT_ATOMS: atom_id res chain seq x y z
N MET A 1 -3.53 19.99 73.57
CA MET A 1 -4.41 20.32 72.42
C MET A 1 -5.39 19.18 72.23
N LYS A 2 -6.70 19.44 72.11
CA LYS A 2 -7.68 18.38 71.80
C LYS A 2 -7.52 17.98 70.32
N ILE A 3 -7.41 16.68 70.05
CA ILE A 3 -7.38 16.16 68.69
C ILE A 3 -8.81 16.18 68.16
N ILE A 4 -9.06 16.96 67.11
CA ILE A 4 -10.40 17.21 66.54
C ILE A 4 -10.30 17.10 65.02
N SER A 5 -11.24 16.39 64.40
CA SER A 5 -11.25 16.25 62.94
C SER A 5 -11.67 17.55 62.25
N ARG A 6 -11.36 17.70 60.96
CA ARG A 6 -11.77 18.90 60.20
C ARG A 6 -13.30 19.07 60.21
N LYS A 7 -14.04 17.96 60.17
CA LYS A 7 -15.50 17.95 60.12
C LYS A 7 -16.07 18.44 61.46
N GLU A 8 -15.60 17.87 62.57
CA GLU A 8 -15.99 18.29 63.92
C GLU A 8 -15.67 19.77 64.19
N ALA A 9 -14.51 20.26 63.73
CA ALA A 9 -14.14 21.66 63.90
C ALA A 9 -15.03 22.61 63.08
N ILE A 10 -15.50 22.20 61.89
CA ILE A 10 -16.47 22.98 61.10
C ILE A 10 -17.83 23.00 61.81
N GLU A 11 -18.28 21.86 62.32
CA GLU A 11 -19.55 21.75 63.08
C GLU A 11 -19.52 22.59 64.36
N GLN A 12 -18.35 22.69 65.02
CA GLN A 12 -18.14 23.52 66.20
C GLN A 12 -17.84 25.01 65.88
N GLY A 13 -17.87 25.42 64.60
CA GLY A 13 -17.59 26.79 64.20
C GLY A 13 -16.14 27.25 64.41
N LEU A 14 -15.20 26.32 64.63
CA LEU A 14 -13.80 26.62 64.85
C LEU A 14 -13.11 27.04 63.54
N THR A 15 -12.24 28.04 63.63
CA THR A 15 -11.42 28.49 62.48
C THR A 15 -10.22 27.58 62.21
N ARG A 16 -9.87 26.74 63.19
CA ARG A 16 -8.71 25.85 63.19
C ARG A 16 -9.03 24.51 63.83
N TYR A 17 -8.27 23.49 63.47
CA TYR A 17 -8.38 22.14 64.01
C TYR A 17 -6.99 21.51 64.16
N PHE A 18 -6.85 20.54 65.06
CA PHE A 18 -5.58 19.87 65.35
C PHE A 18 -5.72 18.36 65.20
N THR A 19 -4.91 17.77 64.34
CA THR A 19 -4.98 16.34 64.00
C THR A 19 -3.93 15.47 64.68
N GLY A 20 -2.98 16.05 65.42
CA GLY A 20 -1.80 15.34 65.94
C GLY A 20 -0.78 14.89 64.89
N LYS A 21 -1.19 14.73 63.62
CA LYS A 21 -0.33 14.30 62.50
C LYS A 21 0.51 15.45 61.91
N PRO A 22 1.81 15.21 61.62
CA PRO A 22 2.67 16.20 61.00
C PRO A 22 2.17 16.58 59.59
N CYS A 23 2.46 17.81 59.15
CA CYS A 23 2.20 18.26 57.78
C CYS A 23 3.29 17.77 56.79
N PRO A 24 3.13 17.97 55.47
CA PRO A 24 4.16 17.59 54.48
C PRO A 24 5.53 18.26 54.66
N GLN A 25 5.61 19.32 55.48
CA GLN A 25 6.85 19.99 55.87
C GLN A 25 7.34 19.57 57.27
N GLY A 26 6.67 18.60 57.92
CA GLY A 26 7.06 18.07 59.23
C GLY A 26 6.40 18.74 60.44
N HIS A 27 5.75 19.90 60.30
CA HIS A 27 5.16 20.61 61.45
C HIS A 27 4.00 19.86 62.10
N VAL A 28 4.02 19.77 63.42
CA VAL A 28 2.90 19.31 64.27
C VAL A 28 2.19 20.55 64.81
N ALA A 29 1.25 21.09 64.04
CA ALA A 29 0.55 22.32 64.36
C ALA A 29 -0.91 22.28 63.92
N GLU A 30 -1.69 23.27 64.36
CA GLU A 30 -3.06 23.48 63.91
C GLU A 30 -3.14 23.72 62.40
N ARG A 31 -4.30 23.40 61.83
CA ARG A 31 -4.64 23.57 60.42
C ARG A 31 -5.89 24.44 60.28
N TYR A 32 -5.95 25.25 59.24
CA TYR A 32 -7.11 26.10 58.96
C TYR A 32 -8.30 25.28 58.48
N THR A 33 -9.51 25.49 59.00
CA THR A 33 -10.72 24.79 58.52
C THR A 33 -11.06 25.13 57.05
N ARG A 34 -10.84 26.38 56.64
CA ARG A 34 -11.12 26.89 55.27
C ARG A 34 -10.25 26.25 54.18
N LYS A 35 -8.93 26.21 54.35
CA LYS A 35 -7.96 25.80 53.30
C LYS A 35 -7.16 24.53 53.63
N SER A 36 -7.47 23.87 54.76
CA SER A 36 -6.78 22.68 55.32
C SER A 36 -5.25 22.78 55.47
N GLY A 37 -4.68 23.97 55.26
CA GLY A 37 -3.24 24.24 55.37
C GLY A 37 -2.78 24.37 56.82
N CYS A 38 -1.54 23.95 57.08
CA CYS A 38 -0.88 24.12 58.37
C CYS A 38 -0.62 25.61 58.67
N VAL A 39 -0.94 26.06 59.88
CA VAL A 39 -0.76 27.46 60.33
C VAL A 39 0.72 27.85 60.30
N GLN A 40 1.60 26.95 60.73
CA GLN A 40 3.05 27.18 60.73
C GLN A 40 3.61 27.31 59.30
N CYS A 41 3.22 26.42 58.38
CA CYS A 41 3.63 26.53 56.97
C CYS A 41 3.21 27.86 56.33
N ASP A 42 2.04 28.38 56.70
CA ASP A 42 1.55 29.67 56.19
C ASP A 42 2.38 30.84 56.75
N SER A 43 2.69 30.81 58.04
CA SER A 43 3.55 31.78 58.72
C SER A 43 4.96 31.81 58.13
N GLU A 44 5.61 30.65 58.00
CA GLU A 44 6.92 30.52 57.37
C GLU A 44 6.88 30.96 55.89
N GLY A 45 5.82 30.61 55.17
CA GLY A 45 5.61 31.04 53.79
C GLY A 45 5.40 32.55 53.65
N GLN A 46 4.79 33.22 54.63
CA GLN A 46 4.65 34.68 54.67
C GLN A 46 6.00 35.34 55.00
N LYS A 47 6.72 34.85 56.02
CA LYS A 47 8.07 35.32 56.37
C LYS A 47 9.01 35.24 55.18
N HIS A 48 9.04 34.10 54.50
CA HIS A 48 9.87 33.92 53.30
C HIS A 48 9.51 34.90 52.18
N ARG A 49 8.22 35.15 51.93
CA ARG A 49 7.78 36.17 50.95
C ARG A 49 8.27 37.57 51.30
N ILE A 50 8.24 37.95 52.57
CA ILE A 50 8.75 39.23 53.05
C ILE A 50 10.27 39.31 52.86
N LEU A 51 11.00 38.24 53.22
CA LEU A 51 12.45 38.17 53.03
C LEU A 51 12.84 38.29 51.55
N VAL A 52 12.13 37.61 50.64
CA VAL A 52 12.33 37.74 49.20
C VAL A 52 12.09 39.17 48.73
N LYS A 53 11.01 39.82 49.18
CA LYS A 53 10.70 41.22 48.82
C LYS A 53 11.76 42.21 49.33
N LYS A 54 12.40 41.91 50.46
CA LYS A 54 13.51 42.69 51.03
C LYS A 54 14.89 42.35 50.43
N GLY A 55 14.96 41.40 49.49
CA GLY A 55 16.24 40.92 48.93
C GLY A 55 17.07 40.06 49.88
N MET A 56 16.50 39.61 51.00
CA MET A 56 17.18 38.84 52.05
C MET A 56 17.01 37.32 51.90
N ALA A 57 16.25 36.86 50.88
CA ALA A 57 16.10 35.46 50.54
C ALA A 57 15.84 35.30 49.03
N GLU A 58 16.27 34.18 48.46
CA GLU A 58 15.99 33.88 47.05
C GLU A 58 14.55 33.35 46.86
N PRO A 59 13.88 33.70 45.75
CA PRO A 59 12.58 33.14 45.43
C PRO A 59 12.69 31.64 45.12
N LYS A 60 11.72 30.86 45.57
CA LYS A 60 11.66 29.42 45.25
C LYS A 60 11.68 29.19 43.72
N PRO A 61 12.47 28.21 43.22
CA PRO A 61 12.58 27.95 41.80
C PRO A 61 11.22 27.53 41.21
N LYS A 62 10.88 28.08 40.04
CA LYS A 62 9.66 27.70 39.32
C LYS A 62 9.81 26.27 38.76
N PRO A 63 8.75 25.45 38.77
CA PRO A 63 8.81 24.11 38.19
C PRO A 63 9.06 24.20 36.68
N VAL A 64 9.94 23.33 36.18
CA VAL A 64 10.32 23.29 34.76
C VAL A 64 9.14 22.83 33.90
N ASN A 65 8.75 23.66 32.92
CA ASN A 65 7.74 23.29 31.94
C ASN A 65 8.38 22.62 30.72
N LEU A 66 8.54 21.30 30.81
CA LEU A 66 9.16 20.46 29.78
C LEU A 66 8.46 20.54 28.41
N ARG A 67 7.14 20.80 28.38
CA ARG A 67 6.40 20.98 27.13
C ARG A 67 6.80 22.28 26.44
N LYS A 68 6.91 23.37 27.20
CA LYS A 68 7.33 24.66 26.66
C LYS A 68 8.76 24.60 26.12
N GLN A 69 9.67 23.97 26.86
CA GLN A 69 11.04 23.75 26.40
C GLN A 69 11.12 22.96 25.09
N ALA A 70 10.28 21.94 24.90
CA ALA A 70 10.23 21.20 23.64
C ALA A 70 9.69 22.07 22.49
N ILE A 71 8.66 22.90 22.73
CA ILE A 71 8.12 23.84 21.74
C ILE A 71 9.18 24.87 21.33
N ASP A 72 9.85 25.48 22.30
CA ASP A 72 10.87 26.51 22.07
C ASP A 72 12.08 25.93 21.30
N ARG A 73 12.36 24.62 21.44
CA ARG A 73 13.38 23.89 20.66
C ARG A 73 12.88 23.35 19.32
N GLY A 74 11.62 23.55 18.96
CA GLY A 74 11.01 23.00 17.73
C GLY A 74 10.84 21.48 17.76
N GLU A 75 10.88 20.85 18.93
CA GLU A 75 10.71 19.41 19.07
C GLU A 75 9.23 19.03 19.01
N ARG A 76 8.93 17.90 18.37
CA ARG A 76 7.54 17.36 18.31
C ARG A 76 7.12 16.65 19.59
N TYR A 77 8.07 16.35 20.48
CA TYR A 77 7.87 15.48 21.63
C TYR A 77 8.62 15.99 22.86
N TYR A 78 8.09 15.66 24.05
CA TYR A 78 8.77 15.88 25.33
C TYR A 78 8.62 14.66 26.24
N PHE A 79 9.54 14.47 27.18
CA PHE A 79 9.52 13.33 28.11
C PHE A 79 9.39 13.82 29.54
N THR A 80 8.36 13.35 30.25
CA THR A 80 8.07 13.80 31.63
C THR A 80 8.57 12.84 32.70
N GLY A 81 8.99 11.63 32.35
CA GLY A 81 9.27 10.53 33.29
C GLY A 81 8.05 9.99 34.05
N LYS A 82 6.97 10.78 34.15
CA LYS A 82 5.72 10.41 34.83
C LYS A 82 4.79 9.59 33.91
N PRO A 83 4.17 8.51 34.42
CA PRO A 83 3.21 7.71 33.67
C PRO A 83 2.01 8.56 33.23
N CYS A 84 1.43 8.24 32.08
CA CYS A 84 0.16 8.85 31.64
C CYS A 84 -1.03 8.25 32.40
N PRO A 85 -2.26 8.79 32.25
CA PRO A 85 -3.45 8.24 32.91
C PRO A 85 -3.75 6.77 32.58
N ARG A 86 -3.15 6.24 31.50
CA ARG A 86 -3.24 4.84 31.08
C ARG A 86 -1.98 4.03 31.44
N GLY A 87 -1.11 4.55 32.30
CA GLY A 87 0.09 3.84 32.78
C GLY A 87 1.34 3.98 31.92
N HIS A 88 1.25 4.38 30.65
CA HIS A 88 2.43 4.47 29.78
C HIS A 88 3.48 5.50 30.27
N VAL A 89 4.74 5.08 30.34
CA VAL A 89 5.91 5.94 30.59
C VAL A 89 6.63 6.17 29.27
N SER A 90 6.09 7.07 28.44
CA SER A 90 6.65 7.36 27.12
C SER A 90 6.65 8.85 26.81
N LYS A 91 7.26 9.19 25.67
CA LYS A 91 7.26 10.55 25.14
C LYS A 91 5.81 11.01 24.89
N ARG A 92 5.59 12.32 25.00
CA ARG A 92 4.30 12.97 24.79
C ARG A 92 4.41 13.92 23.62
N HIS A 93 3.38 14.00 22.79
CA HIS A 93 3.31 14.98 21.71
C HIS A 93 3.16 16.39 22.29
N VAL A 94 3.82 17.40 21.70
CA VAL A 94 3.61 18.80 22.11
C VAL A 94 2.19 19.29 21.85
N THR A 95 1.48 18.70 20.87
CA THR A 95 0.10 19.05 20.51
C THR A 95 -0.95 18.21 21.21
N SER A 96 -0.60 16.99 21.64
CA SER A 96 -1.58 16.02 22.13
C SER A 96 -1.03 15.22 23.33
N GLY A 97 -1.47 13.97 23.47
CA GLY A 97 -1.17 13.13 24.62
C GLY A 97 0.09 12.29 24.46
N CYS A 98 0.13 11.25 25.29
CA CYS A 98 1.12 10.18 25.23
C CYS A 98 1.16 9.53 23.83
N VAL A 99 2.36 9.28 23.30
CA VAL A 99 2.56 8.69 21.97
C VAL A 99 1.89 7.32 21.86
N GLU A 100 2.02 6.49 22.88
CA GLU A 100 1.39 5.16 22.93
C GLU A 100 -0.14 5.22 23.05
N CYS A 101 -0.69 6.33 23.55
CA CYS A 101 -2.13 6.54 23.63
C CYS A 101 -2.73 7.01 22.29
N TRP A 102 -1.91 7.47 21.35
CA TRP A 102 -2.38 8.09 20.12
C TRP A 102 -3.05 7.10 19.14
N PRO A 103 -2.52 5.88 18.90
CA PRO A 103 -3.18 4.89 18.03
C PRO A 103 -4.58 4.50 18.53
N THR A 104 -4.72 4.31 19.83
CA THR A 104 -6.01 3.95 20.46
C THR A 104 -6.99 5.13 20.43
N TYR A 105 -6.50 6.36 20.60
CA TYR A 105 -7.33 7.55 20.46
C TYR A 105 -7.83 7.73 19.01
N GLY A 106 -6.98 7.54 18.01
CA GLY A 106 -7.38 7.61 16.59
C GLY A 106 -8.47 6.60 16.23
N LYS A 107 -8.32 5.35 16.67
CA LYS A 107 -9.32 4.29 16.44
C LYS A 107 -10.66 4.59 17.11
N THR A 108 -10.64 5.03 18.36
CA THR A 108 -11.88 5.35 19.10
C THR A 108 -12.60 6.56 18.52
N GLN A 109 -11.87 7.59 18.06
CA GLN A 109 -12.44 8.75 17.39
C GLN A 109 -13.02 8.37 16.01
N TYR A 110 -12.34 7.52 15.25
CA TYR A 110 -12.88 6.99 14.00
C TYR A 110 -14.18 6.24 14.23
N GLU A 111 -14.24 5.32 15.20
CA GLU A 111 -15.46 4.53 15.45
C GLU A 111 -16.63 5.41 15.88
N ARG A 112 -16.39 6.39 16.76
CA ARG A 112 -17.41 7.37 17.19
C ARG A 112 -17.96 8.23 16.06
N HIS A 113 -17.18 8.47 15.01
CA HIS A 113 -17.55 9.35 13.89
C HIS A 113 -17.62 8.63 12.55
N LYS A 114 -17.66 7.30 12.57
CA LYS A 114 -17.52 6.44 11.39
C LYS A 114 -18.57 6.76 10.34
N ASP A 115 -19.82 6.84 10.75
CA ASP A 115 -20.95 7.08 9.84
C ASP A 115 -20.82 8.44 9.15
N ARG A 116 -20.51 9.49 9.92
CA ARG A 116 -20.26 10.84 9.38
C ARG A 116 -19.08 10.86 8.40
N ILE A 117 -17.99 10.16 8.72
CA ILE A 117 -16.80 10.08 7.85
C ILE A 117 -17.14 9.36 6.54
N LEU A 118 -17.85 8.24 6.62
CA LEU A 118 -18.27 7.46 5.45
C LEU A 118 -19.28 8.22 4.59
N GLU A 119 -20.24 8.92 5.20
CA GLU A 119 -21.21 9.76 4.49
C GLU A 119 -20.50 10.93 3.78
N TYR A 120 -19.58 11.60 4.47
CA TYR A 120 -18.76 12.64 3.87
C TYR A 120 -17.92 12.10 2.70
N ALA A 121 -17.30 10.93 2.86
CA ALA A 121 -16.52 10.29 1.80
C ALA A 121 -17.39 9.93 0.58
N ARG A 122 -18.61 9.45 0.81
CA ARG A 122 -19.60 9.13 -0.24
C ARG A 122 -20.02 10.39 -1.00
N LYS A 123 -20.44 11.44 -0.29
CA LYS A 123 -20.83 12.73 -0.89
C LYS A 123 -19.70 13.34 -1.73
N ASN A 124 -18.45 13.18 -1.28
CA ASN A 124 -17.26 13.71 -1.96
C ASN A 124 -16.57 12.71 -2.91
N GLN A 125 -17.20 11.57 -3.24
CA GLN A 125 -16.58 10.54 -4.08
C GLN A 125 -16.18 11.09 -5.46
N HIS A 126 -17.00 11.97 -6.04
CA HIS A 126 -16.74 12.63 -7.32
C HIS A 126 -15.42 13.42 -7.28
N LYS A 127 -15.23 14.26 -6.24
CA LYS A 127 -14.03 15.07 -6.04
C LYS A 127 -12.77 14.22 -5.90
N TYR A 128 -12.84 13.11 -5.15
CA TYR A 128 -11.71 12.18 -5.03
C TYR A 128 -11.39 11.48 -6.35
N ARG A 129 -12.42 11.12 -7.13
CA ARG A 129 -12.26 10.51 -8.45
C ARG A 129 -11.58 11.48 -9.42
N GLU A 130 -12.01 12.74 -9.45
CA GLU A 130 -11.39 13.78 -10.29
C GLU A 130 -9.93 14.03 -9.90
N LYS A 131 -9.66 14.23 -8.61
CA LYS A 131 -8.30 14.41 -8.11
C LYS A 131 -7.41 13.21 -8.44
N ARG A 132 -7.95 11.99 -8.37
CA ARG A 132 -7.24 10.77 -8.77
C ARG A 132 -6.96 10.74 -10.27
N LYS A 133 -7.93 11.10 -11.12
CA LYS A 133 -7.70 11.21 -12.58
C LYS A 133 -6.60 12.21 -12.89
N GLU A 134 -6.62 13.37 -12.26
CA GLU A 134 -5.60 14.41 -12.43
C GLU A 134 -4.21 13.90 -12.01
N TYR A 135 -4.13 13.23 -10.85
CA TYR A 135 -2.90 12.59 -10.39
C TYR A 135 -2.41 11.52 -11.36
N ASP A 136 -3.29 10.66 -11.85
CA ASP A 136 -2.95 9.57 -12.78
C ASP A 136 -2.45 10.13 -14.13
N LEU A 137 -3.02 11.26 -14.58
CA LEU A 137 -2.58 11.94 -15.79
C LEU A 137 -1.20 12.58 -15.60
N LYS A 138 -1.00 13.35 -14.53
CA LYS A 138 0.27 14.01 -14.20
C LYS A 138 1.39 13.00 -13.95
N ASN A 139 1.08 11.85 -13.35
CA ASN A 139 2.06 10.84 -12.93
C ASN A 139 2.03 9.57 -13.78
N LYS A 140 1.53 9.64 -15.02
CA LYS A 140 1.33 8.47 -15.90
C LYS A 140 2.59 7.62 -16.05
N GLU A 141 3.74 8.23 -16.30
CA GLU A 141 5.00 7.51 -16.48
C GLU A 141 5.51 6.91 -15.17
N TYR A 142 5.44 7.65 -14.06
CA TYR A 142 5.75 7.13 -12.73
C TYR A 142 4.91 5.90 -12.37
N LEU A 143 3.60 5.95 -12.63
CA LEU A 143 2.68 4.84 -12.38
C LEU A 143 2.98 3.62 -13.26
N LYS A 144 3.32 3.84 -14.54
CA LYS A 144 3.76 2.78 -15.45
C LYS A 144 5.05 2.13 -14.95
N GLN A 145 6.04 2.91 -14.53
CA GLN A 145 7.29 2.41 -13.98
C GLN A 145 7.05 1.59 -12.73
N LYS A 146 6.28 2.11 -11.76
CA LYS A 146 5.91 1.36 -10.54
C LYS A 146 5.14 0.07 -10.86
N ALA A 147 4.27 0.09 -11.87
CA ALA A 147 3.58 -1.12 -12.31
C ALA A 147 4.55 -2.15 -12.92
N ARG A 148 5.55 -1.71 -13.69
CA ARG A 148 6.62 -2.58 -14.23
C ARG A 148 7.45 -3.19 -13.10
N GLU A 149 7.94 -2.38 -12.16
CA GLU A 149 8.69 -2.82 -10.97
C GLU A 149 7.90 -3.87 -10.19
N ARG A 150 6.62 -3.61 -9.93
CA ARG A 150 5.73 -4.55 -9.22
C ARG A 150 5.61 -5.89 -9.96
N ARG A 151 5.47 -5.88 -11.28
CA ARG A 151 5.36 -7.11 -12.11
C ARG A 151 6.67 -7.89 -12.17
N GLN A 152 7.82 -7.24 -11.94
CA GLN A 152 9.10 -7.92 -11.96
C GLN A 152 9.37 -8.74 -10.70
N LYS A 153 8.74 -8.39 -9.57
CA LYS A 153 8.86 -9.10 -8.28
C LYS A 153 8.55 -10.61 -8.44
N PRO A 154 9.42 -11.52 -7.95
CA PRO A 154 9.24 -12.96 -8.10
C PRO A 154 7.88 -13.47 -7.60
N GLU A 155 7.45 -13.05 -6.41
CA GLU A 155 6.16 -13.44 -5.81
C GLU A 155 4.96 -13.09 -6.70
N VAL A 156 4.99 -11.91 -7.32
CA VAL A 156 3.92 -11.44 -8.21
C VAL A 156 3.91 -12.26 -9.50
N LYS A 157 5.09 -12.55 -10.07
CA LYS A 157 5.21 -13.40 -11.26
C LYS A 157 4.67 -14.81 -11.00
N GLU A 158 5.03 -15.41 -9.88
CA GLU A 158 4.58 -16.74 -9.51
C GLU A 158 3.07 -16.79 -9.31
N ARG A 159 2.51 -15.84 -8.55
CA ARG A 159 1.07 -15.71 -8.35
C ARG A 159 0.33 -15.54 -9.68
N ASP A 160 0.82 -14.65 -10.56
CA ASP A 160 0.20 -14.40 -11.85
C ASP A 160 0.30 -15.63 -12.77
N ARG A 161 1.40 -16.40 -12.71
CA ARG A 161 1.56 -17.68 -13.42
C ARG A 161 0.56 -18.73 -12.93
N LYS A 162 0.38 -18.89 -11.61
CA LYS A 162 -0.60 -19.81 -11.00
C LYS A 162 -2.03 -19.44 -11.43
N ARG A 163 -2.40 -18.17 -11.26
CA ARG A 163 -3.72 -17.65 -11.68
C ARG A 163 -3.96 -17.87 -13.17
N LEU A 164 -2.97 -17.62 -14.01
CA LEU A 164 -3.09 -17.82 -15.45
C LEU A 164 -3.30 -19.31 -15.75
N LYS A 165 -2.49 -20.21 -15.18
CA LYS A 165 -2.64 -21.67 -15.35
C LYS A 165 -4.06 -22.12 -14.98
N GLU A 166 -4.56 -21.69 -13.83
CA GLU A 166 -5.91 -22.00 -13.36
C GLU A 166 -6.99 -21.45 -14.30
N TYR A 167 -6.85 -20.20 -14.74
CA TYR A 167 -7.75 -19.61 -15.74
C TYR A 167 -7.81 -20.44 -17.03
N TRP A 168 -6.66 -20.88 -17.56
CA TRP A 168 -6.59 -21.71 -18.77
C TRP A 168 -7.25 -23.08 -18.58
N LEU A 169 -7.06 -23.72 -17.42
CA LEU A 169 -7.69 -25.00 -17.11
C LEU A 169 -9.20 -24.85 -17.00
N ASN A 170 -9.67 -23.88 -16.22
CA ASN A 170 -11.09 -23.67 -15.94
C ASN A 170 -11.86 -23.15 -17.17
N ASN A 171 -11.19 -22.53 -18.14
CA ASN A 171 -11.83 -21.98 -19.34
C ASN A 171 -11.48 -22.75 -20.62
N LYS A 172 -10.92 -23.97 -20.52
CA LYS A 172 -10.47 -24.75 -21.68
C LYS A 172 -11.59 -24.97 -22.70
N GLU A 173 -12.77 -25.36 -22.25
CA GLU A 173 -13.93 -25.63 -23.10
C GLU A 173 -14.49 -24.35 -23.72
N ARG A 174 -14.75 -23.33 -22.90
CA ARG A 174 -15.20 -22.02 -23.36
C ARG A 174 -14.28 -21.44 -24.44
N ARG A 175 -12.97 -21.63 -24.30
CA ARG A 175 -12.00 -21.19 -25.31
C ARG A 175 -12.08 -21.98 -26.61
N ARG A 176 -12.27 -23.30 -26.54
CA ARG A 176 -12.53 -24.13 -27.72
C ARG A 176 -13.81 -23.70 -28.41
N GLU A 177 -14.87 -23.44 -27.65
CA GLU A 177 -16.13 -22.94 -28.17
C GLU A 177 -15.98 -21.59 -28.89
N ILE A 178 -15.27 -20.63 -28.28
CA ILE A 178 -14.96 -19.34 -28.91
C ILE A 178 -14.17 -19.53 -30.21
N ALA A 179 -13.15 -20.41 -30.18
CA ALA A 179 -12.35 -20.72 -31.37
C ALA A 179 -13.20 -21.34 -32.48
N ASN A 180 -14.08 -22.30 -32.14
CA ASN A 180 -15.01 -22.95 -33.07
C ASN A 180 -16.01 -21.93 -33.64
N ARG A 181 -16.57 -21.06 -32.80
CA ARG A 181 -17.48 -20.01 -33.22
C ARG A 181 -16.82 -19.05 -34.20
N TYR A 182 -15.56 -18.66 -33.93
CA TYR A 182 -14.80 -17.84 -34.87
C TYR A 182 -14.51 -18.59 -36.17
N ALA A 183 -14.09 -19.85 -36.10
CA ALA A 183 -13.82 -20.68 -37.28
C ALA A 183 -15.06 -20.82 -38.18
N ASN A 184 -16.24 -20.99 -37.59
CA ASN A 184 -17.52 -21.13 -38.31
C ASN A 184 -18.18 -19.79 -38.66
N SER A 185 -17.65 -18.66 -38.17
CA SER A 185 -18.17 -17.35 -38.53
C SER A 185 -17.85 -17.01 -39.99
N ALA A 186 -18.70 -16.19 -40.62
CA ALA A 186 -18.46 -15.69 -41.98
C ALA A 186 -17.06 -15.06 -42.13
N LYS A 187 -16.59 -14.32 -41.11
CA LYS A 187 -15.26 -13.71 -41.08
C LYS A 187 -14.13 -14.76 -41.03
N GLY A 188 -14.30 -15.81 -40.24
CA GLY A 188 -13.34 -16.92 -40.16
C GLY A 188 -13.23 -17.67 -41.48
N GLN A 189 -14.38 -18.02 -42.06
CA GLN A 189 -14.48 -18.70 -43.35
C GLN A 189 -13.90 -17.88 -44.50
N ALA A 190 -14.19 -16.57 -44.55
CA ALA A 190 -13.62 -15.67 -45.55
C ALA A 190 -12.08 -15.63 -45.47
N LYS A 191 -11.51 -15.51 -44.27
CA LYS A 191 -10.05 -15.54 -44.09
C LYS A 191 -9.43 -16.89 -44.48
N LEU A 192 -10.09 -18.00 -44.16
CA LEU A 192 -9.65 -19.33 -44.56
C LEU A 192 -9.59 -19.44 -46.09
N ARG A 193 -10.64 -18.98 -46.79
CA ARG A 193 -10.73 -19.01 -48.25
C ARG A 193 -9.65 -18.15 -48.91
N VAL A 194 -9.39 -16.94 -48.39
CA VAL A 194 -8.28 -16.08 -48.87
C VAL A 194 -6.92 -16.80 -48.74
N ARG A 195 -6.66 -17.45 -47.60
CA ARG A 195 -5.42 -18.21 -47.38
C ARG A 195 -5.29 -19.38 -48.36
N GLN A 196 -6.37 -20.13 -48.60
CA GLN A 196 -6.39 -21.24 -49.55
C GLN A 196 -6.16 -20.77 -50.98
N LEU A 197 -6.82 -19.68 -51.39
CA LEU A 197 -6.66 -19.08 -52.72
C LEU A 197 -5.23 -18.59 -52.94
N ALA A 198 -4.63 -17.90 -51.94
CA ALA A 198 -3.23 -17.47 -52.03
C ALA A 198 -2.28 -18.66 -52.21
N LYS A 199 -2.51 -19.75 -51.47
CA LYS A 199 -1.73 -20.99 -51.64
C LYS A 199 -1.93 -21.57 -53.03
N ARG A 200 -3.17 -21.68 -53.51
CA ARG A 200 -3.50 -22.25 -54.84
C ARG A 200 -2.88 -21.43 -55.96
N ASN A 201 -3.03 -20.11 -55.93
CA ASN A 201 -2.51 -19.21 -56.96
C ASN A 201 -0.98 -19.21 -56.98
N ALA A 202 -0.35 -19.43 -55.83
CA ALA A 202 1.09 -19.56 -55.74
C ALA A 202 1.60 -20.96 -56.10
N THR A 203 0.75 -21.96 -56.36
CA THR A 203 1.17 -23.31 -56.78
C THR A 203 1.07 -23.41 -58.31
N PRO A 204 2.19 -23.36 -59.05
CA PRO A 204 2.17 -23.58 -60.49
C PRO A 204 1.69 -24.99 -60.86
N THR A 205 1.11 -25.14 -62.05
CA THR A 205 0.58 -26.41 -62.56
C THR A 205 1.65 -27.49 -62.76
N TRP A 206 2.90 -27.09 -62.98
CA TRP A 206 4.02 -28.01 -63.15
C TRP A 206 4.57 -28.57 -61.84
N VAL A 207 4.10 -28.12 -60.67
CA VAL A 207 4.58 -28.64 -59.39
C VAL A 207 4.03 -30.05 -59.16
N CYS A 208 4.95 -31.02 -59.05
CA CYS A 208 4.59 -32.38 -58.68
C CYS A 208 4.22 -32.48 -57.20
N LEU A 209 3.06 -33.07 -56.89
CA LEU A 209 2.59 -33.25 -55.52
C LEU A 209 3.55 -34.09 -54.66
N GLU A 210 4.21 -35.08 -55.26
CA GLU A 210 5.19 -35.93 -54.57
C GLU A 210 6.37 -35.12 -54.02
N SER A 211 6.82 -34.12 -54.78
CA SER A 211 7.92 -33.23 -54.36
C SER A 211 7.54 -32.36 -53.14
N LEU A 212 6.26 -32.01 -52.98
CA LEU A 212 5.75 -31.34 -51.79
C LEU A 212 5.64 -32.32 -50.61
N GLU A 213 5.24 -33.56 -50.87
CA GLU A 213 5.10 -34.61 -49.85
C GLU A 213 6.43 -34.93 -49.16
N VAL A 214 7.56 -34.89 -49.90
CA VAL A 214 8.90 -35.05 -49.34
C VAL A 214 9.14 -34.06 -48.19
N LYS A 215 8.76 -32.79 -48.35
CA LYS A 215 8.88 -31.78 -47.29
C LYS A 215 7.97 -32.04 -46.10
N HIS A 216 6.79 -32.63 -46.33
CA HIS A 216 5.90 -33.08 -45.26
C HIS A 216 6.47 -34.26 -44.47
N LYS A 217 7.12 -35.22 -45.15
CA LYS A 217 7.84 -36.34 -44.52
C LYS A 217 9.02 -35.83 -43.71
N GLU A 218 9.85 -34.95 -44.29
CA GLU A 218 10.98 -34.30 -43.63
C GLU A 218 10.54 -33.62 -42.32
N ARG A 219 9.44 -32.84 -42.35
CA ARG A 219 8.86 -32.20 -41.16
C ARG A 219 8.49 -33.19 -40.06
N ILE A 220 7.87 -34.32 -40.41
CA ILE A 220 7.48 -35.36 -39.45
C ILE A 220 8.73 -35.99 -38.83
N THR A 221 9.68 -36.39 -39.67
CA THR A 221 10.94 -37.00 -39.24
C THR A 221 11.72 -36.08 -38.31
N MET A 222 11.90 -34.81 -38.68
CA MET A 222 12.57 -33.81 -37.84
C MET A 222 11.86 -33.60 -36.51
N SER A 223 10.51 -33.59 -36.52
CA SER A 223 9.75 -33.46 -35.27
C SER A 223 9.95 -34.65 -34.33
N ARG A 224 10.05 -35.86 -34.88
CA ARG A 224 10.27 -37.10 -34.12
C ARG A 224 11.70 -37.18 -33.59
N LEU A 225 12.70 -36.92 -34.44
CA LEU A 225 14.11 -37.04 -34.09
C LEU A 225 14.55 -36.03 -33.03
N THR A 226 14.08 -34.79 -33.14
CA THR A 226 14.48 -33.70 -32.22
C THR A 226 13.62 -33.62 -30.97
N GLY A 227 12.45 -34.29 -30.95
CA GLY A 227 11.43 -34.11 -29.91
C GLY A 227 10.76 -32.73 -29.91
N VAL A 228 11.08 -31.85 -30.87
CA VAL A 228 10.53 -30.48 -30.98
C VAL A 228 9.58 -30.41 -32.17
N LEU A 229 8.43 -29.76 -32.02
CA LEU A 229 7.47 -29.61 -33.12
C LEU A 229 8.08 -28.78 -34.28
N HIS A 230 8.10 -29.34 -35.49
CA HIS A 230 8.52 -28.65 -36.71
C HIS A 230 7.33 -28.31 -37.63
N HIS A 231 7.44 -27.16 -38.31
CA HIS A 231 6.52 -26.66 -39.33
C HIS A 231 7.24 -26.55 -40.69
N ILE A 232 6.46 -26.48 -41.77
CA ILE A 232 6.97 -26.10 -43.08
C ILE A 232 6.78 -24.58 -43.23
N ASP A 233 7.89 -23.89 -43.40
CA ASP A 233 7.98 -22.46 -43.66
C ASP A 233 8.18 -22.20 -45.15
N HIS A 234 7.62 -21.11 -45.65
CA HIS A 234 7.92 -20.59 -46.97
C HIS A 234 9.09 -19.62 -46.86
N ILE A 235 10.24 -19.90 -47.48
CA ILE A 235 11.44 -19.05 -47.40
C ILE A 235 11.09 -17.63 -47.83
N VAL A 236 10.52 -17.49 -49.02
CA VAL A 236 9.84 -16.29 -49.53
C VAL A 236 8.34 -16.41 -49.26
N PRO A 237 7.72 -15.46 -48.54
CA PRO A 237 6.31 -15.54 -48.13
C PRO A 237 5.37 -15.50 -49.34
N LEU A 238 4.25 -16.21 -49.26
CA LEU A 238 3.22 -16.18 -50.32
C LEU A 238 2.43 -14.85 -50.36
N GLN A 239 2.34 -14.17 -49.22
CA GLN A 239 1.59 -12.93 -49.03
C GLN A 239 2.45 -11.90 -48.29
N GLY A 240 3.64 -11.61 -48.83
CA GLY A 240 4.49 -10.52 -48.34
C GLY A 240 4.07 -9.18 -48.93
N ASP A 241 4.42 -8.09 -48.23
CA ASP A 241 4.04 -6.73 -48.65
C ASP A 241 4.78 -6.30 -49.93
N ASN A 242 6.07 -6.68 -50.05
CA ASN A 242 6.94 -6.28 -51.16
C ASN A 242 7.31 -7.43 -52.11
N VAL A 243 7.22 -8.69 -51.64
CA VAL A 243 7.65 -9.88 -52.40
C VAL A 243 6.66 -11.02 -52.16
N CYS A 244 6.32 -11.74 -53.23
CA CYS A 244 5.55 -12.98 -53.18
C CYS A 244 6.37 -14.15 -53.73
N GLY A 245 6.38 -15.26 -53.00
CA GLY A 245 7.01 -16.51 -53.41
C GLY A 245 6.01 -17.51 -53.98
N LEU A 246 6.52 -18.56 -54.63
CA LEU A 246 5.73 -19.69 -55.11
C LEU A 246 5.62 -20.79 -54.06
N HIS A 247 4.57 -21.60 -54.09
CA HIS A 247 4.41 -22.80 -53.28
C HIS A 247 5.09 -24.01 -53.95
N VAL A 248 6.42 -24.01 -53.91
CA VAL A 248 7.30 -24.98 -54.59
C VAL A 248 8.31 -25.57 -53.61
N PRO A 249 8.83 -26.80 -53.81
CA PRO A 249 9.65 -27.50 -52.81
C PRO A 249 10.90 -26.73 -52.36
N TRP A 250 11.57 -26.03 -53.25
CA TRP A 250 12.76 -25.22 -52.94
C TRP A 250 12.43 -23.91 -52.22
N ASN A 251 11.17 -23.45 -52.25
CA ASN A 251 10.70 -22.36 -51.40
C ASN A 251 10.18 -22.87 -50.05
N LEU A 252 10.22 -24.18 -49.77
CA LEU A 252 9.78 -24.77 -48.51
C LEU A 252 10.98 -25.23 -47.67
N ARG A 253 10.98 -24.84 -46.39
CA ARG A 253 11.99 -25.23 -45.42
C ARG A 253 11.35 -25.77 -44.16
N VAL A 254 11.86 -26.87 -43.65
CA VAL A 254 11.46 -27.41 -42.35
C VAL A 254 12.20 -26.65 -41.25
N ILE A 255 11.44 -25.97 -40.38
CA ILE A 255 11.99 -25.24 -39.23
C ILE A 255 11.15 -25.54 -37.97
N THR A 256 11.69 -25.20 -36.80
CA THR A 256 10.94 -25.34 -35.54
C THR A 256 9.68 -24.47 -35.58
N ALA A 257 8.61 -24.95 -34.92
CA ALA A 257 7.36 -24.22 -34.81
C ALA A 257 7.56 -22.83 -34.18
N GLU A 258 8.45 -22.73 -33.19
CA GLU A 258 8.84 -21.49 -32.54
C GLU A 258 9.41 -20.47 -33.53
N HIS A 259 10.38 -20.87 -34.36
CA HIS A 259 10.96 -19.97 -35.35
C HIS A 259 9.96 -19.55 -36.42
N ASN A 260 9.12 -20.47 -36.91
CA ASN A 260 8.09 -20.14 -37.91
C ASN A 260 7.06 -19.14 -37.38
N LEU A 261 6.61 -19.33 -36.13
CA LEU A 261 5.66 -18.42 -35.49
C LEU A 261 6.26 -17.04 -35.25
N SER A 262 7.57 -16.94 -35.00
CA SER A 262 8.28 -15.66 -34.86
C SER A 262 8.48 -14.93 -36.20
N LYS A 263 8.73 -15.66 -37.28
CA LYS A 263 8.99 -15.11 -38.63
C LYS A 263 7.76 -14.41 -39.22
N HIS A 264 6.57 -15.00 -39.09
CA HIS A 264 5.37 -14.55 -39.81
C HIS A 264 5.61 -14.41 -41.33
N ASN A 265 5.04 -13.40 -41.99
CA ASN A 265 5.23 -13.13 -43.43
C ASN A 265 6.47 -12.28 -43.73
N LYS A 266 7.45 -12.22 -42.83
CA LYS A 266 8.66 -11.42 -43.04
C LYS A 266 9.63 -12.15 -43.96
N TRP A 267 10.15 -11.44 -44.95
CA TRP A 267 11.27 -11.88 -45.78
C TRP A 267 12.49 -11.04 -45.46
N SER A 268 13.60 -11.68 -45.09
CA SER A 268 14.89 -11.02 -44.95
C SER A 268 15.75 -11.43 -46.12
N SER A 269 16.16 -10.46 -46.95
CA SER A 269 17.23 -10.64 -47.94
C SER A 269 18.56 -10.74 -47.18
N LYS A 270 18.89 -11.94 -46.72
CA LYS A 270 20.27 -12.26 -46.32
C LYS A 270 20.84 -13.19 -47.35
#